data_AF-A0A946G9T1-F1
#
_entry.id   AF-A0A946G9T1-F1
#
_cell.length_a   1.000
_cell.length_b   1.000
_cell.length_c   1.000
_cell.angle_alpha   90.00
_cell.angle_beta   90.00
_cell.angle_gamma   90.00
#
_symmetry.space_group_name_H-M   'P 1'
#
loop_
_entity.id
_entity.type
_entity.pdbx_description
1 polymer ?
#
loop_
_entity_poly.entity_id
_entity_poly.type
_entity_poly.pdbx_seq_one_letter_code
_entity_poly.pdbx_strand_id
1 'polypeptide(L)'
;SHQNPLPCVLVSNKGAQATHSVIGTTIHSEGLIITKASDLGPSLVVRYNGKNYPAVLLSTDETTDLALVGISESGMPVVRWIDELPKAGSVVASPILLQESTDEMVVEATSYVGIFSHVLGMGIPTVHATSQVTSLGVTTEQLDSGLTIAAIKPDTPAFESGLSPGDLIKKINNQPINNRADLTAFLDRCEVGEKVTAEIARAGSKSSHEIKLISPLIIPPVTGLNLAKNLSMVPSIRRAPFPDVIVHSIPINAWDCGSPVFDINGNALGLNIAAISPARTIALKPKEIRAAIDRLLAKTRAF
;
A
#
# COMPACT_ATOMS: atom_id res chain seq x y z
N SER A 1 8.78 35.25 8.37
CA SER A 1 8.26 33.93 8.77
C SER A 1 8.59 32.95 7.67
N HIS A 2 9.71 32.24 7.76
CA HIS A 2 10.04 31.21 6.77
C HIS A 2 9.16 29.99 7.02
N GLN A 3 8.03 29.91 6.32
CA GLN A 3 7.35 28.63 6.08
C GLN A 3 8.37 27.75 5.37
N ASN A 4 8.95 26.80 6.09
CA ASN A 4 9.78 25.78 5.48
C ASN A 4 8.80 24.95 4.61
N PRO A 5 8.93 24.94 3.27
CA PRO A 5 7.94 24.28 2.43
C PRO A 5 7.91 22.79 2.76
N LEU A 6 6.72 22.18 2.70
CA LEU A 6 6.55 20.76 3.01
C LEU A 6 7.49 19.94 2.11
N PRO A 7 8.27 18.98 2.65
CA PRO A 7 9.16 18.12 1.88
C PRO A 7 8.36 17.02 1.18
N CYS A 8 7.27 17.39 0.50
CA CYS A 8 6.32 16.47 -0.09
C CYS A 8 6.05 16.85 -1.54
N VAL A 9 5.90 15.84 -2.37
CA VAL A 9 5.54 15.94 -3.79
C VAL A 9 4.43 14.97 -4.10
N LEU A 10 3.78 15.14 -5.24
CA LEU A 10 2.88 14.13 -5.78
C LEU A 10 3.61 13.31 -6.82
N VAL A 11 3.59 11.98 -6.70
CA VAL A 11 4.13 11.05 -7.70
C VAL A 11 2.95 10.38 -8.38
N SER A 12 2.86 10.46 -9.70
CA SER A 12 1.73 9.96 -10.48
C SER A 12 2.18 9.03 -11.61
N ASN A 13 1.42 7.98 -11.87
CA ASN A 13 1.61 7.12 -13.03
C ASN A 13 1.03 7.77 -14.30
N LYS A 14 1.79 7.78 -15.40
CA LYS A 14 1.36 8.36 -16.69
C LYS A 14 0.70 7.29 -17.58
N GLY A 15 -0.58 7.47 -17.93
CA GLY A 15 -1.33 6.59 -18.83
C GLY A 15 -2.83 6.96 -18.91
N ALA A 16 -3.50 6.61 -20.01
CA ALA A 16 -4.94 6.84 -20.18
C ALA A 16 -5.72 5.74 -19.42
N GLN A 17 -6.64 6.17 -18.56
CA GLN A 17 -7.36 5.39 -17.53
C GLN A 17 -6.62 5.25 -16.19
N ALA A 18 -6.88 6.24 -15.32
CA ALA A 18 -6.49 6.37 -13.91
C ALA A 18 -4.98 6.54 -13.61
N THR A 19 -4.56 7.80 -13.55
CA THR A 19 -3.30 8.25 -12.92
C THR A 19 -3.34 7.94 -11.42
N HIS A 20 -2.92 6.73 -11.03
CA HIS A 20 -2.69 6.41 -9.62
C HIS A 20 -1.58 7.34 -9.12
N SER A 21 -1.89 8.12 -8.09
CA SER A 21 -0.95 9.07 -7.51
C SER A 21 -0.74 8.75 -6.04
N VAL A 22 0.50 8.93 -5.59
CA VAL A 22 0.92 8.76 -4.21
C VAL A 22 1.74 9.94 -3.74
N ILE A 23 1.83 10.13 -2.43
CA ILE A 23 2.69 11.16 -1.87
C ILE A 23 4.15 10.67 -1.90
N GLY A 24 5.05 11.53 -2.35
CA GLY A 24 6.49 11.33 -2.23
C GLY A 24 7.07 12.28 -1.18
N THR A 25 8.09 11.84 -0.47
CA THR A 25 8.86 12.65 0.48
C THR A 25 10.24 12.96 -0.08
N THR A 26 10.59 14.24 -0.12
CA THR A 26 11.90 14.70 -0.61
C THR A 26 12.99 14.41 0.42
N ILE A 27 14.02 13.66 0.00
CA ILE A 27 15.15 13.27 0.85
C ILE A 27 16.47 13.93 0.47
N HIS A 28 16.53 14.61 -0.68
CA HIS A 28 17.69 15.39 -1.11
C HIS A 28 17.24 16.62 -1.90
N SER A 29 17.99 17.73 -1.79
CA SER A 29 17.62 19.00 -2.45
C SER A 29 17.64 18.91 -3.97
N GLU A 30 18.47 18.01 -4.50
CA GLU A 30 18.65 17.71 -5.94
C GLU A 30 17.64 16.67 -6.46
N GLY A 31 16.37 16.80 -6.07
CA GLY A 31 15.30 16.03 -6.71
C GLY A 31 15.26 14.53 -6.39
N LEU A 32 15.82 14.09 -5.26
CA LEU A 32 15.65 12.70 -4.80
C LEU A 32 14.47 12.60 -3.83
N ILE A 33 13.55 11.71 -4.18
CA ILE A 33 12.28 11.51 -3.49
C ILE A 33 12.17 10.03 -3.13
N ILE A 34 11.66 9.74 -1.92
CA ILE A 34 11.20 8.40 -1.56
C ILE A 34 9.68 8.35 -1.56
N THR A 35 9.12 7.23 -1.99
CA THR A 35 7.67 6.98 -1.94
C THR A 35 7.43 5.47 -1.83
N LYS A 36 6.16 5.07 -1.78
CA LYS A 36 5.78 3.67 -1.73
C LYS A 36 5.92 2.99 -3.09
N ALA A 37 6.66 1.89 -3.14
CA ALA A 37 7.00 1.17 -4.36
C ALA A 37 5.83 0.39 -4.96
N SER A 38 5.00 -0.26 -4.13
CA SER A 38 3.91 -1.12 -4.61
C SER A 38 2.81 -0.37 -5.38
N ASP A 39 2.78 0.95 -5.26
CA ASP A 39 1.78 1.83 -5.88
C ASP A 39 2.32 2.56 -7.12
N LEU A 40 3.58 2.30 -7.51
CA LEU A 40 4.20 2.87 -8.69
C LEU A 40 4.00 1.98 -9.93
N GLY A 41 3.82 2.65 -11.06
CA GLY A 41 3.73 2.06 -12.39
C GLY A 41 4.99 2.33 -13.23
N PRO A 42 4.98 1.89 -14.51
CA PRO A 42 6.17 1.90 -15.37
C PRO A 42 6.57 3.29 -15.90
N SER A 43 5.72 4.31 -15.74
CA SER A 43 5.95 5.66 -16.23
C SER A 43 5.52 6.66 -15.19
N LEU A 44 6.46 7.48 -14.71
CA LEU A 44 6.24 8.37 -13.57
C LEU A 44 6.32 9.85 -13.97
N VAL A 45 5.47 10.64 -13.34
CA VAL A 45 5.52 12.10 -13.34
C VAL A 45 5.46 12.56 -11.89
N VAL A 46 6.32 13.49 -11.51
CA VAL A 46 6.24 14.14 -10.20
C VAL A 46 5.68 15.53 -10.38
N ARG A 47 4.66 15.89 -9.61
CA ARG A 47 4.15 17.25 -9.51
C ARG A 47 4.68 17.93 -8.25
N TYR A 48 5.34 19.06 -8.44
CA TYR A 48 5.91 19.88 -7.38
C TYR A 48 5.78 21.38 -7.74
N ASN A 49 5.37 22.21 -6.77
CA ASN A 49 5.12 23.65 -6.97
C ASN A 49 4.27 23.98 -8.22
N GLY A 50 3.23 23.17 -8.47
CA GLY A 50 2.33 23.33 -9.62
C GLY A 50 2.90 22.91 -10.97
N LYS A 51 4.17 22.48 -11.04
CA LYS A 51 4.84 22.00 -12.26
C LYS A 51 4.95 20.48 -12.27
N ASN A 52 4.93 19.91 -13.48
CA ASN A 52 5.12 18.47 -13.69
C ASN A 52 6.54 18.21 -14.20
N TYR A 53 7.22 17.26 -13.58
CA TYR A 53 8.57 16.82 -13.89
C TYR A 53 8.52 15.36 -14.36
N PRO A 54 9.12 15.01 -15.50
CA PRO A 54 9.40 13.62 -15.82
C PRO A 54 10.21 12.98 -14.67
N ALA A 55 9.78 11.82 -14.22
CA ALA A 55 10.39 11.16 -13.09
C ALA A 55 10.91 9.78 -13.47
N VAL A 56 12.04 9.41 -12.87
CA VAL A 56 12.71 8.13 -13.10
C VAL A 56 12.65 7.31 -11.82
N LEU A 57 12.13 6.09 -11.91
CA LEU A 57 12.28 5.10 -10.85
C LEU A 57 13.73 4.62 -10.83
N LEU A 58 14.47 4.98 -9.79
CA LEU A 58 15.90 4.70 -9.67
C LEU A 58 16.17 3.32 -9.08
N SER A 59 15.44 2.95 -8.02
CA SER A 59 15.55 1.65 -7.38
C SER A 59 14.36 1.41 -6.44
N THR A 60 14.18 0.16 -6.03
CA THR A 60 13.18 -0.25 -5.02
C THR A 60 13.80 -1.11 -3.92
N ASP A 61 13.19 -1.09 -2.75
CA ASP A 61 13.54 -1.88 -1.58
C ASP A 61 12.34 -2.70 -1.13
N GLU A 62 12.35 -3.99 -1.47
CA GLU A 62 11.25 -4.90 -1.16
C GLU A 62 11.01 -5.03 0.35
N THR A 63 12.05 -4.96 1.18
CA THR A 63 11.94 -5.08 2.64
C THR A 63 11.05 -3.99 3.23
N THR A 64 11.21 -2.74 2.79
CA THR A 64 10.47 -1.58 3.29
C THR A 64 9.32 -1.12 2.42
N ASP A 65 9.22 -1.64 1.19
CA ASP A 65 8.30 -1.14 0.15
C ASP A 65 8.61 0.29 -0.30
N LEU A 66 9.86 0.74 -0.14
CA LEU A 66 10.25 2.07 -0.58
C LEU A 66 10.81 2.04 -2.00
N ALA A 67 10.47 3.06 -2.76
CA ALA A 67 11.03 3.38 -4.06
C ALA A 67 11.80 4.68 -3.97
N LEU A 68 12.95 4.72 -4.65
CA LEU A 68 13.71 5.94 -4.88
C LEU A 68 13.35 6.48 -6.26
N VAL A 69 12.90 7.73 -6.31
CA VAL A 69 12.48 8.43 -7.52
C VAL A 69 13.34 9.69 -7.69
N GLY A 70 13.82 9.92 -8.91
CA GLY A 70 14.61 11.08 -9.27
C GLY A 70 13.88 12.01 -10.25
N ILE A 71 14.06 13.32 -10.07
CA ILE A 71 13.61 14.37 -11.00
C ILE A 71 14.71 15.40 -11.25
N SER A 72 14.63 16.09 -12.39
CA SER A 72 15.50 17.23 -12.70
C SER A 72 14.98 18.53 -12.07
N GLU A 73 15.07 18.65 -10.76
CA GLU A 73 14.77 19.87 -9.98
C GLU A 73 15.74 20.00 -8.80
N SER A 74 16.02 21.23 -8.37
CA SER A 74 16.98 21.56 -7.31
C SER A 74 16.38 22.49 -6.26
N GLY A 75 17.06 22.64 -5.11
CA GLY A 75 16.60 23.53 -4.03
C GLY A 75 15.30 23.08 -3.36
N MET A 76 14.96 21.79 -3.47
CA MET A 76 13.76 21.25 -2.85
C MET A 76 13.91 21.14 -1.31
N PRO A 77 12.83 21.36 -0.53
CA PRO A 77 12.87 21.15 0.92
C PRO A 77 13.14 19.69 1.24
N VAL A 78 14.04 19.45 2.20
CA VAL A 78 14.46 18.11 2.59
C VAL A 78 13.88 17.76 3.96
N VAL A 79 13.28 16.57 4.05
CA VAL A 79 12.78 16.04 5.32
C VAL A 79 13.91 15.83 6.32
N ARG A 80 13.68 16.16 7.60
CA ARG A 80 14.64 15.95 8.68
C ARG A 80 14.08 15.00 9.72
N TRP A 81 14.59 13.77 9.72
CA TRP A 81 14.17 12.71 10.63
C TRP A 81 14.85 12.83 12.00
N ILE A 82 14.08 12.72 13.08
CA ILE A 82 14.58 12.60 14.45
C ILE A 82 14.38 11.18 14.99
N ASP A 83 15.30 10.67 15.81
CA ASP A 83 15.20 9.31 16.35
C ASP A 83 14.35 9.22 17.63
N GLU A 84 14.18 10.35 18.31
CA GLU A 84 13.34 10.42 19.51
C GLU A 84 11.87 10.33 19.12
N LEU A 85 11.22 9.25 19.53
CA LEU A 85 9.78 9.06 19.33
C LEU A 85 8.99 9.61 20.52
N PRO A 86 7.79 10.17 20.26
CA PRO A 86 6.96 10.71 21.32
C PRO A 86 6.37 9.59 22.19
N LYS A 87 5.74 9.97 23.30
CA LYS A 87 5.04 9.02 24.18
C LYS A 87 3.73 8.55 23.54
N ALA A 88 3.31 7.33 23.87
CA ALA A 88 1.97 6.86 23.54
C ALA A 88 0.92 7.90 23.98
N GLY A 89 -0.03 8.23 23.11
CA GLY A 89 -1.02 9.27 23.35
C GLY A 89 -0.64 10.66 22.80
N SER A 90 0.60 10.88 22.37
CA SER A 90 1.02 12.14 21.76
C SER A 90 0.37 12.38 20.41
N VAL A 91 0.06 13.65 20.12
CA VAL A 91 -0.47 14.08 18.83
C VAL A 91 0.64 14.03 17.78
N VAL A 92 0.31 13.47 16.62
CA VAL A 92 1.13 13.44 15.41
C VAL A 92 0.31 13.92 14.23
N ALA A 93 0.97 14.45 13.21
CA ALA A 93 0.35 14.99 12.01
C ALA A 93 0.99 14.44 10.74
N SER A 94 0.23 14.38 9.66
CA SER A 94 0.73 14.03 8.34
C SER A 94 0.12 14.95 7.30
N PRO A 95 0.90 15.44 6.32
CA PRO A 95 0.33 16.14 5.19
C PRO A 95 -0.44 15.14 4.32
N ILE A 96 -1.53 15.64 3.75
CA ILE A 96 -2.32 14.97 2.72
C ILE A 96 -2.31 15.92 1.54
N LEU A 97 -1.86 15.44 0.38
CA LEU A 97 -1.82 16.21 -0.87
C LEU A 97 -2.94 15.80 -1.81
N LEU A 98 -3.70 14.75 -1.48
CA LEU A 98 -4.73 14.16 -2.32
C LEU A 98 -6.05 14.16 -1.55
N GLN A 99 -7.06 14.83 -2.10
CA GLN A 99 -8.41 14.76 -1.58
C GLN A 99 -9.33 14.09 -2.61
N GLU A 100 -10.17 13.19 -2.12
CA GLU A 100 -11.29 12.66 -2.89
C GLU A 100 -12.34 13.77 -3.02
N SER A 101 -12.44 14.35 -4.21
CA SER A 101 -13.62 15.10 -4.63
C SER A 101 -14.40 14.22 -5.59
N THR A 102 -15.73 14.29 -5.57
CA THR A 102 -16.61 13.42 -6.36
C THR A 102 -16.08 13.21 -7.78
N ASP A 103 -15.71 11.96 -8.06
CA ASP A 103 -15.14 11.41 -9.31
C ASP A 103 -13.70 11.85 -9.70
N GLU A 104 -13.04 12.77 -8.98
CA GLU A 104 -11.69 13.26 -9.30
C GLU A 104 -10.77 13.36 -8.07
N MET A 105 -9.55 12.80 -8.18
CA MET A 105 -8.47 13.03 -7.21
C MET A 105 -7.91 14.43 -7.39
N VAL A 106 -8.23 15.33 -6.46
CA VAL A 106 -7.76 16.73 -6.51
C VAL A 106 -6.53 16.87 -5.61
N VAL A 107 -5.58 17.68 -6.09
CA VAL A 107 -4.37 17.99 -5.34
C VAL A 107 -4.63 19.19 -4.43
N GLU A 108 -4.90 18.93 -3.16
CA GLU A 108 -5.08 19.95 -2.14
C GLU A 108 -4.18 19.64 -0.94
N ALA A 109 -3.40 20.63 -0.50
CA ALA A 109 -2.50 20.47 0.63
C ALA A 109 -3.25 20.71 1.94
N THR A 110 -3.53 19.64 2.67
CA THR A 110 -4.09 19.68 4.03
C THR A 110 -3.21 18.87 4.98
N SER A 111 -3.53 18.87 6.27
CA SER A 111 -2.85 18.06 7.27
C SER A 111 -3.86 17.43 8.20
N TYR A 112 -3.75 16.11 8.36
CA TYR A 112 -4.55 15.38 9.32
C TYR A 112 -3.73 15.08 10.56
N VAL A 113 -4.42 15.03 11.70
CA VAL A 113 -3.83 14.72 13.00
C VAL A 113 -4.35 13.38 13.50
N GLY A 114 -3.56 12.76 14.35
CA GLY A 114 -3.89 11.51 15.01
C GLY A 114 -3.01 11.31 16.22
N ILE A 115 -3.11 10.12 16.81
CA ILE A 115 -2.42 9.78 18.05
C ILE A 115 -1.33 8.76 17.75
N PHE A 116 -0.11 9.03 18.19
CA PHE A 116 0.95 8.04 18.24
C PHE A 116 0.60 6.99 19.30
N SER A 117 0.66 5.72 18.91
CA SER A 117 0.33 4.59 19.79
C SER A 117 1.57 3.92 20.35
N HIS A 118 2.35 3.24 19.52
CA HIS A 118 3.52 2.46 19.94
C HIS A 118 4.40 2.11 18.73
N VAL A 119 5.53 1.46 19.00
CA VAL A 119 6.39 0.85 17.98
C VAL A 119 6.12 -0.65 17.91
N LEU A 120 5.99 -1.18 16.71
CA LEU A 120 6.02 -2.61 16.43
C LEU A 120 7.38 -2.98 15.85
N GLY A 121 8.11 -3.87 16.51
CA GLY A 121 9.39 -4.38 16.02
C GLY A 121 9.26 -5.67 15.22
N MET A 122 10.22 -5.93 14.34
CA MET A 122 10.36 -7.23 13.67
C MET A 122 10.49 -8.35 14.72
N GLY A 123 9.55 -9.30 14.71
CA GLY A 123 9.57 -10.48 15.59
C GLY A 123 8.59 -10.44 16.77
N ILE A 124 7.77 -9.40 16.92
CA ILE A 124 6.56 -9.50 17.76
C ILE A 124 5.39 -9.85 16.83
N PRO A 125 4.91 -11.11 16.83
CA PRO A 125 3.62 -11.41 16.23
C PRO A 125 2.56 -10.64 17.04
N THR A 126 2.21 -9.46 16.54
CA THR A 126 0.90 -8.91 16.83
C THR A 126 -0.09 -9.65 15.94
N VAL A 127 -1.34 -9.74 16.39
CA VAL A 127 -2.44 -10.59 15.89
C VAL A 127 -2.79 -10.37 14.38
N HIS A 128 -1.96 -9.65 13.62
CA HIS A 128 -2.16 -9.29 12.21
C HIS A 128 -0.89 -9.36 11.33
N ALA A 129 0.13 -10.14 11.67
CA ALA A 129 1.25 -10.41 10.77
C ALA A 129 0.96 -11.66 9.93
N THR A 130 0.31 -11.50 8.78
CA THR A 130 0.25 -12.57 7.77
C THR A 130 1.53 -12.56 6.94
N SER A 131 2.12 -13.76 6.86
CA SER A 131 3.28 -14.24 6.11
C SER A 131 3.21 -13.88 4.62
N GLN A 132 4.20 -14.30 3.83
CA GLN A 132 4.17 -14.20 2.36
C GLN A 132 2.81 -14.63 1.80
N VAL A 133 1.93 -13.65 1.53
CA VAL A 133 0.56 -13.94 1.15
C VAL A 133 0.61 -14.44 -0.28
N THR A 134 0.12 -15.64 -0.58
CA THR A 134 -0.22 -16.03 -1.96
C THR A 134 -1.67 -15.69 -2.23
N SER A 135 -2.04 -15.52 -3.49
CA SER A 135 -3.43 -15.24 -3.87
C SER A 135 -3.87 -16.12 -5.02
N LEU A 136 -5.17 -16.43 -5.04
CA LEU A 136 -5.85 -17.00 -6.19
C LEU A 136 -6.06 -15.96 -7.30
N GLY A 137 -5.95 -14.65 -7.01
CA GLY A 137 -6.30 -13.60 -7.95
C GLY A 137 -7.81 -13.30 -8.05
N VAL A 138 -8.55 -13.61 -6.98
CA VAL A 138 -10.00 -13.41 -6.86
C VAL A 138 -10.35 -12.56 -5.64
N THR A 139 -11.45 -11.82 -5.74
CA THR A 139 -12.08 -11.13 -4.61
C THR A 139 -13.20 -12.02 -4.07
N THR A 140 -13.20 -12.27 -2.75
CA THR A 140 -14.22 -13.12 -2.11
C THR A 140 -15.13 -12.33 -1.18
N GLU A 141 -16.42 -12.66 -1.18
CA GLU A 141 -17.45 -12.18 -0.26
C GLU A 141 -17.95 -13.32 0.62
N GLN A 142 -18.23 -13.04 1.90
CA GLN A 142 -18.79 -14.03 2.82
C GLN A 142 -20.31 -13.90 2.80
N LEU A 143 -21.01 -14.96 2.37
CA LEU A 143 -22.46 -15.06 2.43
C LEU A 143 -22.88 -16.15 3.41
N ASP A 144 -24.17 -16.22 3.76
CA ASP A 144 -24.75 -17.27 4.61
C ASP A 144 -24.54 -18.68 4.02
N SER A 145 -24.44 -18.77 2.68
CA SER A 145 -24.17 -20.01 1.95
C SER A 145 -22.69 -20.43 1.95
N GLY A 146 -21.78 -19.55 2.39
CA GLY A 146 -20.33 -19.75 2.46
C GLY A 146 -19.53 -18.70 1.68
N LEU A 147 -18.24 -18.98 1.46
CA LEU A 147 -17.31 -18.05 0.83
C LEU A 147 -17.47 -18.02 -0.70
N THR A 148 -17.98 -16.91 -1.23
CA THR A 148 -18.33 -16.76 -2.66
C THR A 148 -17.33 -15.87 -3.38
N ILE A 149 -17.05 -16.14 -4.65
CA ILE A 149 -16.25 -15.27 -5.51
C ILE A 149 -17.09 -14.08 -5.95
N ALA A 150 -16.69 -12.87 -5.57
CA ALA A 150 -17.34 -11.62 -5.94
C ALA A 150 -16.79 -11.04 -7.25
N ALA A 151 -15.48 -11.18 -7.48
CA ALA A 151 -14.83 -10.69 -8.69
C ALA A 151 -13.58 -11.50 -9.01
N ILE A 152 -13.20 -11.52 -10.28
CA ILE A 152 -11.97 -12.13 -10.78
C ILE A 152 -11.32 -11.14 -11.72
N LYS A 153 -10.01 -10.92 -11.60
CA LYS A 153 -9.29 -10.05 -12.52
C LYS A 153 -9.05 -10.80 -13.84
N PRO A 154 -9.34 -10.19 -15.02
CA PRO A 154 -8.95 -10.73 -16.32
C PRO A 154 -7.44 -10.99 -16.40
N ASP A 155 -7.04 -11.92 -17.26
CA ASP A 155 -5.63 -12.28 -17.52
C ASP A 155 -4.89 -12.81 -16.27
N THR A 156 -5.62 -13.54 -15.41
CA THR A 156 -5.07 -14.22 -14.25
C THR A 156 -5.29 -15.72 -14.33
N PRO A 157 -4.47 -16.55 -13.66
CA PRO A 157 -4.69 -17.99 -13.63
C PRO A 157 -6.08 -18.39 -13.11
N ALA A 158 -6.68 -17.64 -12.18
CA ALA A 158 -8.06 -17.90 -11.76
C ALA A 158 -9.07 -17.60 -12.87
N PHE A 159 -8.92 -16.52 -13.62
CA PHE A 159 -9.78 -16.21 -14.77
C PHE A 159 -9.64 -17.27 -15.87
N GLU A 160 -8.40 -17.63 -16.21
CA GLU A 160 -8.07 -18.64 -17.22
C GLU A 160 -8.57 -20.04 -16.81
N SER A 161 -8.63 -20.33 -15.51
CA SER A 161 -9.15 -21.61 -15.01
C SER A 161 -10.65 -21.80 -15.25
N GLY A 162 -11.40 -20.75 -15.59
CA GLY A 162 -12.84 -20.80 -15.82
C GLY A 162 -13.70 -20.56 -14.56
N LEU A 163 -13.08 -20.14 -13.45
CA LEU A 163 -13.82 -19.58 -12.32
C LEU A 163 -14.65 -18.37 -12.77
N SER A 164 -15.74 -18.11 -12.08
CA SER A 164 -16.58 -16.94 -12.35
C SER A 164 -17.16 -16.33 -11.08
N PRO A 165 -17.52 -15.04 -11.09
CA PRO A 165 -18.30 -14.44 -10.02
C PRO A 165 -19.58 -15.25 -9.73
N GLY A 166 -19.91 -15.40 -8.45
CA GLY A 166 -21.01 -16.25 -7.97
C GLY A 166 -20.60 -17.69 -7.65
N ASP A 167 -19.36 -18.10 -7.92
CA ASP A 167 -18.84 -19.39 -7.50
C ASP A 167 -18.67 -19.47 -5.99
N LEU A 168 -19.27 -20.49 -5.39
CA LEU A 168 -19.12 -20.77 -3.97
C LEU A 168 -17.93 -21.71 -3.76
N ILE A 169 -16.87 -21.21 -3.14
CA ILE A 169 -15.68 -22.00 -2.83
C ILE A 169 -16.07 -23.02 -1.74
N LYS A 170 -15.83 -24.31 -2.02
CA LYS A 170 -16.10 -25.40 -1.08
C LYS A 170 -14.82 -25.99 -0.53
N LYS A 171 -13.82 -26.21 -1.39
CA LYS A 171 -12.53 -26.76 -1.00
C LYS A 171 -11.42 -26.20 -1.87
N ILE A 172 -10.22 -26.19 -1.33
CA ILE A 172 -9.00 -26.04 -2.11
C ILE A 172 -8.07 -27.19 -1.74
N ASN A 173 -7.61 -27.92 -2.75
CA ASN A 173 -7.00 -29.25 -2.61
C ASN A 173 -7.90 -30.12 -1.72
N ASN A 174 -7.35 -30.64 -0.63
CA ASN A 174 -8.07 -31.48 0.34
C ASN A 174 -8.58 -30.69 1.56
N GLN A 175 -8.52 -29.35 1.55
CA GLN A 175 -8.94 -28.52 2.69
C GLN A 175 -10.32 -27.87 2.44
N PRO A 176 -11.31 -28.08 3.34
CA PRO A 176 -12.56 -27.35 3.32
C PRO A 176 -12.36 -25.86 3.55
N ILE A 177 -13.01 -25.04 2.73
CA ILE A 177 -12.98 -23.58 2.84
C ILE A 177 -14.42 -23.11 3.05
N ASN A 178 -14.77 -22.75 4.28
CA ASN A 178 -16.12 -22.30 4.62
C ASN A 178 -16.19 -20.78 4.73
N ASN A 179 -15.08 -20.18 5.12
CA ASN A 179 -14.98 -18.76 5.38
C ASN A 179 -13.63 -18.18 4.94
N ARG A 180 -13.53 -16.84 4.97
CA ARG A 180 -12.32 -16.13 4.57
C ARG A 180 -11.09 -16.53 5.39
N ALA A 181 -11.23 -16.82 6.69
CA ALA A 181 -10.12 -17.22 7.53
C ALA A 181 -9.56 -18.59 7.12
N ASP A 182 -10.42 -19.53 6.73
CA ASP A 182 -9.99 -20.83 6.19
C ASP A 182 -9.17 -20.65 4.90
N LEU A 183 -9.63 -19.79 4.00
CA LEU A 183 -8.94 -19.47 2.74
C LEU A 183 -7.58 -18.82 2.99
N THR A 184 -7.53 -17.81 3.88
CA THR A 184 -6.28 -17.15 4.25
C THR A 184 -5.30 -18.14 4.87
N ALA A 185 -5.76 -18.97 5.82
CA ALA A 185 -4.92 -19.96 6.47
C ALA A 185 -4.37 -21.01 5.48
N PHE A 186 -5.13 -21.39 4.46
CA PHE A 186 -4.66 -22.23 3.37
C PHE A 186 -3.56 -21.52 2.56
N LEU A 187 -3.82 -20.31 2.08
CA LEU A 187 -2.90 -19.56 1.21
C LEU A 187 -1.60 -19.14 1.91
N ASP A 188 -1.64 -18.90 3.22
CA ASP A 188 -0.45 -18.57 4.03
C ASP A 188 0.57 -19.71 4.10
N ARG A 189 0.18 -20.94 3.74
CA ARG A 189 1.04 -22.13 3.70
C ARG A 189 1.56 -22.48 2.32
N CYS A 190 1.15 -21.74 1.29
CA CYS A 190 1.48 -22.02 -0.10
C CYS A 190 2.54 -21.06 -0.64
N GLU A 191 3.16 -21.43 -1.76
CA GLU A 191 4.18 -20.63 -2.44
C GLU A 191 3.67 -19.99 -3.74
N VAL A 192 4.25 -18.84 -4.11
CA VAL A 192 3.94 -18.20 -5.40
C VAL A 192 4.35 -19.12 -6.54
N GLY A 193 3.44 -19.37 -7.47
CA GLY A 193 3.64 -20.25 -8.61
C GLY A 193 3.21 -21.70 -8.37
N GLU A 194 2.87 -22.08 -7.13
CA GLU A 194 2.29 -23.38 -6.79
C GLU A 194 0.92 -23.56 -7.47
N LYS A 195 0.56 -24.79 -7.85
CA LYS A 195 -0.75 -25.10 -8.43
C LYS A 195 -1.67 -25.70 -7.39
N VAL A 196 -2.89 -25.19 -7.30
CA VAL A 196 -3.93 -25.69 -6.38
C VAL A 196 -5.23 -25.98 -7.13
N THR A 197 -6.01 -26.94 -6.65
CA THR A 197 -7.30 -27.31 -7.21
C THR A 197 -8.43 -26.75 -6.34
N ALA A 198 -9.21 -25.81 -6.86
CA ALA A 198 -10.39 -25.28 -6.18
C ALA A 198 -11.64 -26.08 -6.59
N GLU A 199 -12.35 -26.64 -5.62
CA GLU A 199 -13.71 -27.16 -5.82
C GLU A 199 -14.73 -26.05 -5.52
N ILE A 200 -15.57 -25.75 -6.50
CA ILE A 200 -16.61 -24.73 -6.38
C ILE A 200 -18.01 -25.31 -6.60
N ALA A 201 -19.02 -24.57 -6.17
CA ALA A 201 -20.41 -24.81 -6.50
C ALA A 201 -21.04 -23.57 -7.16
N ARG A 202 -21.65 -23.75 -8.34
CA ARG A 202 -22.37 -22.70 -9.08
C ARG A 202 -23.78 -23.19 -9.38
N ALA A 203 -24.79 -22.46 -8.90
CA ALA A 203 -26.21 -22.80 -9.10
C ALA A 203 -26.55 -24.27 -8.75
N GLY A 204 -25.87 -24.86 -7.75
CA GLY A 204 -26.06 -26.25 -7.31
C GLY A 204 -25.18 -27.29 -8.00
N SER A 205 -24.53 -26.96 -9.11
CA SER A 205 -23.57 -27.84 -9.81
C SER A 205 -22.16 -27.66 -9.27
N LYS A 206 -21.42 -28.77 -9.10
CA LYS A 206 -20.03 -28.76 -8.62
C LYS A 206 -19.04 -28.84 -9.79
N SER A 207 -17.95 -28.08 -9.72
CA SER A 207 -16.83 -28.17 -10.66
C SER A 207 -15.49 -27.95 -9.94
N SER A 208 -14.41 -28.41 -10.57
CA SER A 208 -13.04 -28.29 -10.07
C SER A 208 -12.19 -27.51 -11.06
N HIS A 209 -11.37 -26.59 -10.56
CA HIS A 209 -10.54 -25.70 -11.36
C HIS A 209 -9.10 -25.74 -10.84
N GLU A 210 -8.13 -26.03 -11.69
CA GLU A 210 -6.71 -25.91 -11.35
C GLU A 210 -6.27 -24.45 -11.54
N ILE A 211 -5.63 -23.88 -10.51
CA ILE A 211 -5.25 -22.47 -10.46
C ILE A 211 -3.79 -22.40 -10.04
N LYS A 212 -2.98 -21.69 -10.84
CA LYS A 212 -1.63 -21.34 -10.44
C LYS A 212 -1.69 -20.15 -9.47
N LEU A 213 -1.20 -20.34 -8.26
CA LEU A 213 -1.06 -19.28 -7.27
C LEU A 213 -0.07 -18.24 -7.77
N ILE A 214 -0.40 -16.99 -7.47
CA ILE A 214 0.37 -15.82 -7.86
C ILE A 214 0.68 -15.03 -6.61
N SER A 215 1.70 -14.16 -6.71
CA SER A 215 1.82 -13.07 -5.75
C SER A 215 0.48 -12.33 -5.70
N PRO A 216 0.07 -11.80 -4.53
CA PRO A 216 -1.18 -11.10 -4.40
C PRO A 216 -1.25 -10.06 -5.48
N LEU A 217 -2.23 -10.22 -6.37
CA LEU A 217 -2.44 -9.21 -7.38
C LEU A 217 -2.78 -7.95 -6.63
N ILE A 218 -1.95 -6.94 -6.86
CA ILE A 218 -2.32 -5.56 -6.67
C ILE A 218 -3.42 -5.33 -7.70
N ILE A 219 -4.65 -5.68 -7.33
CA ILE A 219 -5.84 -5.05 -7.85
C ILE A 219 -5.88 -3.76 -7.05
N PRO A 220 -5.34 -2.63 -7.54
CA PRO A 220 -5.82 -1.37 -7.02
C PRO A 220 -7.34 -1.44 -7.06
N PRO A 221 -8.06 -0.99 -6.02
CA PRO A 221 -9.51 -0.92 -6.12
C PRO A 221 -9.82 -0.32 -7.48
N VAL A 222 -10.71 -0.98 -8.24
CA VAL A 222 -11.12 -0.52 -9.57
C VAL A 222 -11.48 0.95 -9.40
N THR A 223 -10.61 1.85 -9.85
CA THR A 223 -10.86 3.28 -9.88
C THR A 223 -11.95 3.43 -10.94
N GLY A 224 -13.20 3.46 -10.44
CA GLY A 224 -14.41 3.13 -11.18
C GLY A 224 -15.57 2.66 -10.27
N LEU A 225 -15.36 2.43 -8.97
CA LEU A 225 -16.48 2.40 -8.03
C LEU A 225 -16.98 3.82 -7.77
N ASN A 226 -18.20 4.12 -8.23
CA ASN A 226 -19.04 5.07 -7.50
C ASN A 226 -19.45 4.39 -6.19
N LEU A 227 -18.59 4.52 -5.19
CA LEU A 227 -18.70 3.93 -3.87
C LEU A 227 -19.70 4.77 -3.08
N ALA A 228 -20.97 4.70 -3.47
CA ALA A 228 -22.03 5.49 -2.86
C ALA A 228 -22.07 5.23 -1.34
N LYS A 229 -21.44 6.17 -0.60
CA LYS A 229 -21.73 6.61 0.76
C LYS A 229 -21.21 5.83 1.98
N ASN A 230 -20.43 4.73 1.89
CA ASN A 230 -20.19 3.88 3.08
C ASN A 230 -18.74 3.43 3.42
N LEU A 231 -17.68 3.85 2.72
CA LEU A 231 -16.30 3.63 3.20
C LEU A 231 -15.69 4.94 3.68
N SER A 232 -15.18 4.95 4.91
CA SER A 232 -14.50 6.10 5.50
C SER A 232 -13.01 6.20 5.18
N MET A 233 -12.41 5.13 4.63
CA MET A 233 -10.99 5.06 4.29
C MET A 233 -10.72 3.92 3.30
N VAL A 234 -9.81 4.15 2.35
CA VAL A 234 -9.27 3.10 1.47
C VAL A 234 -7.97 2.53 2.05
N PRO A 235 -7.92 1.24 2.45
CA PRO A 235 -6.73 0.63 3.02
C PRO A 235 -5.65 0.32 1.97
N SER A 236 -4.39 0.25 2.40
CA SER A 236 -3.30 -0.20 1.54
C SER A 236 -3.39 -1.69 1.21
N ILE A 237 -2.88 -2.06 0.03
CA ILE A 237 -2.82 -3.46 -0.41
C ILE A 237 -1.74 -4.21 0.39
N ARG A 238 -0.50 -3.72 0.35
CA ARG A 238 0.58 -4.21 1.22
C ARG A 238 0.50 -3.53 2.59
N ARG A 239 0.39 -4.37 3.63
CA ARG A 239 0.24 -3.95 5.03
C ARG A 239 1.23 -4.63 6.00
N ALA A 240 1.91 -5.67 5.53
CA ALA A 240 2.96 -6.42 6.22
C ALA A 240 3.64 -7.37 5.20
N PRO A 241 4.80 -7.98 5.53
CA PRO A 241 5.69 -7.58 6.63
C PRO A 241 6.48 -6.31 6.29
N PHE A 242 6.86 -5.58 7.34
CA PHE A 242 7.74 -4.43 7.33
C PHE A 242 8.72 -4.56 8.49
N PRO A 243 9.89 -3.86 8.45
CA PRO A 243 10.75 -3.76 9.62
C PRO A 243 10.07 -2.97 10.76
N ASP A 244 10.84 -2.42 11.71
CA ASP A 244 10.26 -1.67 12.81
C ASP A 244 9.40 -0.48 12.32
N VAL A 245 8.12 -0.48 12.70
CA VAL A 245 7.14 0.55 12.35
C VAL A 245 6.60 1.28 13.57
N ILE A 246 6.29 2.56 13.41
CA ILE A 246 5.42 3.31 14.31
C ILE A 246 3.96 3.02 13.96
N VAL A 247 3.09 2.97 14.97
CA VAL A 247 1.65 2.85 14.83
C VAL A 247 0.99 4.15 15.28
N HIS A 248 0.12 4.72 14.45
CA HIS A 248 -0.67 5.91 14.78
C HIS A 248 -2.10 5.84 14.23
N SER A 249 -2.93 6.79 14.63
CA SER A 249 -4.35 6.85 14.24
C SER A 249 -4.69 7.95 13.22
N ILE A 250 -3.70 8.57 12.58
CA ILE A 250 -3.95 9.54 11.50
C ILE A 250 -4.73 8.81 10.38
N PRO A 251 -5.96 9.27 10.05
CA PRO A 251 -6.81 8.59 9.09
C PRO A 251 -6.38 8.96 7.67
N ILE A 252 -5.52 8.15 7.07
CA ILE A 252 -5.02 8.38 5.71
C ILE A 252 -5.49 7.25 4.79
N ASN A 253 -5.55 7.52 3.50
CA ASN A 253 -5.82 6.49 2.51
C ASN A 253 -4.54 5.83 2.00
N ALA A 254 -4.70 4.77 1.21
CA ALA A 254 -3.59 4.11 0.54
C ALA A 254 -2.73 5.08 -0.29
N TRP A 255 -3.36 6.02 -1.01
CA TRP A 255 -2.67 7.01 -1.84
C TRP A 255 -1.95 8.11 -1.05
N ASP A 256 -2.22 8.24 0.24
CA ASP A 256 -1.52 9.18 1.11
C ASP A 256 -0.24 8.57 1.70
N CYS A 257 -0.02 7.27 1.52
CA CYS A 257 1.23 6.62 1.92
C CYS A 257 2.42 7.17 1.12
N GLY A 258 3.59 7.22 1.77
CA GLY A 258 4.76 7.96 1.32
C GLY A 258 4.82 9.40 1.83
N SER A 259 3.81 9.84 2.60
CA SER A 259 3.85 11.07 3.38
C SER A 259 4.67 10.91 4.68
N PRO A 260 5.37 11.97 5.12
CA PRO A 260 6.06 11.99 6.39
C PRO A 260 5.10 12.24 7.55
N VAL A 261 5.36 11.59 8.69
CA VAL A 261 4.68 11.82 9.97
C VAL A 261 5.49 12.82 10.78
N PHE A 262 4.84 13.83 11.34
CA PHE A 262 5.44 14.88 12.15
C PHE A 262 4.91 14.88 13.59
N ASP A 263 5.74 15.32 14.52
CA ASP A 263 5.25 15.80 15.82
C ASP A 263 4.66 17.22 15.71
N ILE A 264 4.11 17.73 16.82
CA ILE A 264 3.57 19.10 16.89
C ILE A 264 4.62 20.21 16.71
N ASN A 265 5.91 19.88 16.76
CA ASN A 265 7.01 20.81 16.57
C ASN A 265 7.53 20.81 15.12
N GLY A 266 6.96 19.98 14.25
CA GLY A 266 7.37 19.82 12.85
C GLY A 266 8.58 18.91 12.65
N ASN A 267 8.98 18.13 13.66
CA ASN A 267 10.04 17.13 13.51
C ASN A 267 9.49 15.87 12.85
N ALA A 268 10.18 15.33 11.85
CA ALA A 268 9.72 14.14 11.15
C ALA A 268 10.05 12.86 11.95
N LEU A 269 9.02 12.10 12.27
CA LEU A 269 9.05 10.91 13.12
C LEU A 269 9.07 9.59 12.35
N GLY A 270 8.72 9.60 11.06
CA GLY A 270 8.62 8.40 10.24
C GLY A 270 7.89 8.64 8.93
N LEU A 271 7.74 7.59 8.12
CA LEU A 271 7.15 7.68 6.79
C LEU A 271 5.99 6.70 6.67
N ASN A 272 4.79 7.20 6.40
CA ASN A 272 3.58 6.37 6.23
C ASN A 272 3.79 5.33 5.15
N ILE A 273 3.64 4.05 5.50
CA ILE A 273 3.88 2.94 4.56
C ILE A 273 2.65 2.08 4.34
N ALA A 274 1.70 2.05 5.28
CA ALA A 274 0.42 1.40 5.03
C ALA A 274 -0.72 1.96 5.88
N ALA A 275 -1.83 2.31 5.20
CA ALA A 275 -3.13 2.49 5.81
C ALA A 275 -3.76 1.13 6.13
N ILE A 276 -4.05 0.84 7.40
CA ILE A 276 -4.58 -0.47 7.84
C ILE A 276 -6.09 -0.41 8.05
N SER A 277 -6.54 0.56 8.85
CA SER A 277 -7.93 0.84 9.15
C SER A 277 -8.09 2.32 9.49
N PRO A 278 -9.32 2.88 9.56
CA PRO A 278 -9.53 4.29 9.88
C PRO A 278 -8.89 4.75 11.21
N ALA A 279 -8.60 3.80 12.11
CA ALA A 279 -7.99 4.05 13.42
C ALA A 279 -6.54 3.53 13.51
N ARG A 280 -5.97 2.97 12.43
CA ARG A 280 -4.64 2.37 12.44
C ARG A 280 -3.93 2.59 11.10
N THR A 281 -2.81 3.29 11.19
CA THR A 281 -1.85 3.49 10.12
C THR A 281 -0.47 3.14 10.67
N ILE A 282 0.38 2.60 9.80
CA ILE A 282 1.77 2.29 10.14
C ILE A 282 2.73 3.09 9.27
N ALA A 283 3.81 3.53 9.90
CA ALA A 283 4.88 4.28 9.28
C ALA A 283 6.24 3.66 9.62
N LEU A 284 7.18 3.67 8.69
CA LEU A 284 8.54 3.20 8.94
C LEU A 284 9.25 4.12 9.93
N LYS A 285 10.05 3.54 10.82
CA LYS A 285 10.90 4.33 11.72
C LYS A 285 12.05 5.00 10.97
N PRO A 286 12.57 6.13 11.47
CA PRO A 286 13.73 6.85 10.92
C PRO A 286 14.94 5.95 10.66
N LYS A 287 15.27 5.07 11.60
CA LYS A 287 16.36 4.09 11.43
C LYS A 287 16.15 3.19 10.20
N GLU A 288 14.93 2.67 10.01
CA GLU A 288 14.60 1.79 8.89
C GLU A 288 14.56 2.55 7.56
N ILE A 289 14.07 3.79 7.58
CA ILE A 289 14.09 4.69 6.41
C ILE A 289 15.53 4.96 5.98
N ARG A 290 16.42 5.34 6.92
CA ARG A 290 17.83 5.62 6.60
C ARG A 290 18.52 4.37 6.04
N ALA A 291 18.32 3.21 6.68
CA ALA A 291 18.86 1.96 6.18
C ALA A 291 18.33 1.58 4.79
N ALA A 292 17.05 1.86 4.51
CA ALA A 292 16.47 1.65 3.18
C ALA A 292 17.05 2.62 2.15
N ILE A 293 17.21 3.90 2.50
CA ILE A 293 17.87 4.90 1.63
C ILE A 293 19.28 4.45 1.27
N ASP A 294 20.06 3.97 2.23
CA ASP A 294 21.42 3.45 1.96
C ASP A 294 21.40 2.29 0.97
N ARG A 295 20.48 1.32 1.13
CA ARG A 295 20.30 0.21 0.18
C ARG A 295 19.84 0.68 -1.19
N LEU A 296 18.90 1.62 -1.24
CA LEU A 296 18.36 2.19 -2.48
C LEU A 296 19.45 2.90 -3.28
N LEU A 297 20.25 3.75 -2.62
CA LEU A 297 21.36 4.49 -3.23
C LEU A 297 22.51 3.58 -3.67
N ALA A 298 22.78 2.51 -2.93
CA ALA A 298 23.79 1.52 -3.31
C ALA A 298 23.40 0.78 -4.61
N LYS A 299 22.12 0.44 -4.78
CA LYS A 299 21.61 -0.18 -6.03
C LYS A 299 21.69 0.76 -7.23
N THR A 300 21.54 2.07 -7.03
CA THR A 300 21.59 3.04 -8.14
C THR A 300 22.99 3.21 -8.72
N ARG A 301 24.04 3.09 -7.89
CA ARG A 301 25.44 3.21 -8.33
C ARG A 301 25.94 1.99 -9.09
N ALA A 302 25.19 0.88 -9.09
CA ALA A 302 25.54 -0.35 -9.79
C ALA A 302 25.10 -0.37 -11.26
N PHE A 303 24.61 0.77 -11.78
CA PHE A 303 24.26 0.99 -13.19
C PHE A 303 25.23 1.97 -13.85
#